data_AF-A0A834SKV7-F1
#
_entry.id   AF-A0A834SKV7-F1
#
_cell.length_a   1.000
_cell.length_b   1.000
_cell.length_c   1.000
_cell.angle_alpha   90.00
_cell.angle_beta   90.00
_cell.angle_gamma   90.00
#
_symmetry.space_group_name_H-M   'P 1'
#
loop_
_entity.id
_entity.type
_entity.pdbx_description
1 polymer ?
#
loop_
_entity_poly.entity_id
_entity_poly.type
_entity_poly.pdbx_seq_one_letter_code
_entity_poly.pdbx_strand_id
1 'polypeptide(L)'
;MAAAARPLVTVQALEGDMATDAPPTVPIPDVMKASIRPDIVNFVHSNISKNSRQPYAVSKRAGHQTSAESWGTGRAVSRIPRVPGGGTHRAGQGAFGNMCRGGRMFAPTKTWRRWHRRINVTQKRHAIVSAIAASAVTSLVVARGHRIESVPEMPLVVSDSAEGVEKTKDAIKVLKQVGAFPDAEKAKDSHSIRPGKGKMRNRRYISRKGPLIVYGTEGAKAVKAFRNIPGVEVANVERLNLLKLAPGGHLGRFIIWTKSAFEKLDSVYGSFDKPSEKKKGYLLPRSKMVNSDLARIINSDEIQSVVRPIKKEVKRAPLKKNPLKNLNVMLKLNPYAKTAKRMALLAEAQRVKAKKEKLDKKRSSVSKVSYLFIS
;
A
#
# COMPACT_ATOMS: atom_id res chain seq x y z
N MET A 1 -26.60 6.61 6.88
CA MET A 1 -25.43 7.21 7.52
C MET A 1 -24.64 6.04 8.09
N ALA A 2 -23.41 5.73 7.62
CA ALA A 2 -22.64 4.63 8.18
C ALA A 2 -22.29 4.98 9.63
N ALA A 3 -22.94 4.30 10.56
CA ALA A 3 -22.81 4.49 11.99
C ALA A 3 -21.46 3.92 12.45
N ALA A 4 -20.50 4.79 12.73
CA ALA A 4 -19.27 4.43 13.45
C ALA A 4 -18.65 5.61 14.23
N ALA A 5 -19.42 6.68 14.48
CA ALA A 5 -18.94 7.80 15.28
C ALA A 5 -19.82 7.91 16.52
N ARG A 6 -19.19 7.90 17.71
CA ARG A 6 -19.82 8.47 18.89
C ARG A 6 -20.22 9.91 18.52
N PRO A 7 -21.47 10.33 18.75
CA PRO A 7 -21.91 11.67 18.38
C PRO A 7 -21.15 12.75 19.17
N LEU A 8 -20.69 12.41 20.37
CA LEU A 8 -19.95 13.26 21.29
C LEU A 8 -18.56 12.67 21.55
N VAL A 9 -17.58 13.55 21.66
CA VAL A 9 -16.17 13.26 21.94
C VAL A 9 -15.79 13.91 23.27
N THR A 10 -15.09 13.16 24.12
CA THR A 10 -14.69 13.64 25.44
C THR A 10 -13.44 14.52 25.34
N VAL A 11 -13.49 15.71 25.92
CA VAL A 11 -12.31 16.58 26.02
C VAL A 11 -11.50 16.13 27.23
N GLN A 12 -10.28 15.68 26.98
CA GLN A 12 -9.35 15.25 28.03
C GLN A 12 -8.81 16.48 28.76
N ALA A 13 -9.04 16.52 30.07
CA ALA A 13 -8.51 17.55 30.95
C ALA A 13 -6.99 17.39 31.11
N LEU A 14 -6.29 18.50 31.27
CA LEU A 14 -4.89 18.57 31.58
C LEU A 14 -4.68 18.97 33.04
N GLU A 15 -3.48 18.67 33.56
CA GLU A 15 -3.08 19.08 34.91
C GLU A 15 -3.12 20.61 35.04
N GLY A 16 -3.96 21.11 35.95
CA GLY A 16 -4.22 22.54 36.14
C GLY A 16 -5.55 23.03 35.56
N ASP A 17 -6.30 22.20 34.84
CA ASP A 17 -7.69 22.50 34.48
C ASP A 17 -8.60 22.39 35.70
N MET A 18 -9.65 23.21 35.76
CA MET A 18 -10.62 23.13 36.84
C MET A 18 -11.32 21.77 36.81
N ALA A 19 -11.29 21.07 37.95
CA ALA A 19 -12.05 19.85 38.13
C ALA A 19 -13.54 20.17 38.00
N THR A 20 -14.19 19.53 37.05
CA THR A 20 -15.63 19.62 36.83
C THR A 20 -16.23 18.24 37.06
N ASP A 21 -17.46 18.18 37.60
CA ASP A 21 -18.11 16.92 37.97
C ASP A 21 -18.31 15.95 36.79
N ALA A 22 -18.33 16.48 35.55
CA ALA A 22 -18.36 15.70 34.31
C ALA A 22 -17.36 16.25 33.28
N PRO A 23 -16.65 15.38 32.54
CA PRO A 23 -15.71 15.83 31.53
C PRO A 23 -16.45 16.53 30.38
N PRO A 24 -15.98 17.71 29.92
CA PRO A 24 -16.64 18.44 28.85
C PRO A 24 -16.65 17.62 27.56
N THR A 25 -17.79 17.59 26.87
CA THR A 25 -17.94 16.86 25.60
C THR A 25 -18.20 17.82 24.44
N VAL A 26 -17.70 17.48 23.25
CA VAL A 26 -17.90 18.25 22.02
C VAL A 26 -18.47 17.34 20.93
N PRO A 27 -19.46 17.79 20.12
CA PRO A 27 -19.96 16.99 19.00
C PRO A 27 -18.87 16.73 17.96
N ILE A 28 -18.89 15.53 17.37
CA ILE A 28 -17.91 15.17 16.34
C ILE A 28 -18.21 15.93 15.02
N PRO A 29 -17.23 16.67 14.46
CA PRO A 29 -17.38 17.39 13.20
C PRO A 29 -17.72 16.47 12.03
N ASP A 30 -18.55 16.94 11.11
CA ASP A 30 -18.98 16.12 9.97
C ASP A 30 -17.84 15.79 9.00
N VAL A 31 -16.77 16.59 9.00
CA VAL A 31 -15.54 16.30 8.25
C VAL A 31 -14.91 14.95 8.64
N MET A 32 -15.10 14.49 9.88
CA MET A 32 -14.58 13.20 10.34
C MET A 32 -15.44 12.01 9.88
N LYS A 33 -16.69 12.27 9.46
CA LYS A 33 -17.62 11.27 8.91
C LYS A 33 -17.53 11.16 7.38
N ALA A 34 -16.72 12.01 6.74
CA ALA A 34 -16.60 12.05 5.29
C ALA A 34 -15.93 10.77 4.73
N SER A 35 -16.21 10.47 3.46
CA SER A 35 -15.67 9.27 2.82
C SER A 35 -14.13 9.28 2.73
N ILE A 36 -13.52 8.18 3.13
CA ILE A 36 -12.07 7.98 3.07
C ILE A 36 -11.67 7.49 1.67
N ARG A 37 -10.88 8.30 0.93
CA ARG A 37 -10.43 7.99 -0.44
C ARG A 37 -8.90 7.94 -0.55
N PRO A 38 -8.26 6.76 -0.35
CA PRO A 38 -6.80 6.62 -0.40
C PRO A 38 -6.21 6.91 -1.79
N ASP A 39 -6.97 6.63 -2.85
CA ASP A 39 -6.60 6.91 -4.25
C ASP A 39 -6.38 8.41 -4.51
N ILE A 40 -7.35 9.25 -4.10
CA ILE A 40 -7.24 10.70 -4.21
C ILE A 40 -6.09 11.22 -3.36
N VAL A 41 -5.95 10.71 -2.13
CA VAL A 41 -4.91 11.16 -1.20
C VAL A 41 -3.52 10.88 -1.76
N ASN A 42 -3.28 9.68 -2.29
CA ASN A 42 -2.02 9.33 -2.94
C ASN A 42 -1.75 10.21 -4.17
N PHE A 43 -2.75 10.36 -5.05
CA PHE A 43 -2.62 11.18 -6.26
C PHE A 43 -2.26 12.64 -5.92
N VAL A 44 -2.98 13.23 -4.97
CA VAL A 44 -2.74 14.62 -4.54
C VAL A 44 -1.40 14.72 -3.82
N HIS A 45 -1.09 13.83 -2.90
CA HIS A 45 0.18 13.83 -2.15
C HIS A 45 1.40 13.78 -3.08
N SER A 46 1.41 12.85 -4.04
CA SER A 46 2.51 12.73 -5.01
C SER A 46 2.68 13.99 -5.86
N ASN A 47 1.60 14.73 -6.16
CA ASN A 47 1.68 15.95 -6.95
C ASN A 47 2.04 17.18 -6.09
N ILE A 48 1.56 17.28 -4.84
CA ILE A 48 1.94 18.35 -3.92
C ILE A 48 3.42 18.24 -3.55
N SER A 49 3.91 17.02 -3.28
CA SER A 49 5.32 16.78 -2.93
C SER A 49 6.29 17.21 -4.04
N LYS A 50 5.86 17.18 -5.31
CA LYS A 50 6.69 17.68 -6.43
C LYS A 50 6.91 19.20 -6.37
N ASN A 51 6.03 19.96 -5.74
CA ASN A 51 6.08 21.43 -5.72
C ASN A 51 7.12 22.00 -4.76
N SER A 52 7.66 21.20 -3.82
CA SER A 52 8.76 21.63 -2.94
C SER A 52 10.15 21.28 -3.50
N ARG A 53 10.22 20.78 -4.74
CA ARG A 53 11.48 20.35 -5.36
C ARG A 53 12.22 21.55 -5.96
N GLN A 54 13.49 21.69 -5.62
CA GLN A 54 14.39 22.63 -6.28
C GLN A 54 14.84 22.09 -7.65
N PRO A 55 14.82 22.91 -8.71
CA PRO A 55 15.38 22.53 -10.01
C PRO A 55 16.86 22.18 -9.89
N TYR A 56 17.28 21.14 -10.62
CA TYR A 56 18.69 20.80 -10.81
C TYR A 56 18.95 20.55 -12.29
N ALA A 57 20.10 21.01 -12.76
CA ALA A 57 20.51 20.91 -14.15
C ALA A 57 22.02 20.74 -14.26
N VAL A 58 22.49 20.17 -15.37
CA VAL A 58 23.91 20.12 -15.70
C VAL A 58 24.24 21.41 -16.45
N SER A 59 25.47 21.94 -16.27
CA SER A 59 25.90 23.13 -17.00
C SER A 59 25.78 22.92 -18.52
N LYS A 60 25.25 23.93 -19.22
CA LYS A 60 25.08 23.89 -20.68
C LYS A 60 26.42 23.76 -21.42
N ARG A 61 27.51 24.26 -20.84
CA ARG A 61 28.86 24.23 -21.40
C ARG A 61 29.66 22.97 -21.03
N ALA A 62 29.13 22.11 -20.16
CA ALA A 62 29.85 20.91 -19.72
C ALA A 62 30.10 19.96 -20.90
N GLY A 63 31.36 19.56 -21.09
CA GLY A 63 31.78 18.71 -22.21
C GLY A 63 31.77 19.42 -23.57
N HIS A 64 31.57 20.75 -23.61
CA HIS A 64 31.58 21.58 -24.82
C HIS A 64 32.71 22.62 -24.87
N GLN A 65 33.53 22.72 -23.82
CA GLN A 65 34.61 23.71 -23.71
C GLN A 65 35.90 23.28 -24.43
N THR A 66 36.00 22.02 -24.85
CA THR A 66 37.17 21.48 -25.54
C THR A 66 36.98 21.59 -27.04
N SER A 67 37.92 22.23 -27.75
CA SER A 67 37.99 22.17 -29.21
C SER A 67 38.31 20.75 -29.65
N ALA A 68 37.51 20.18 -30.54
CA ALA A 68 37.73 18.83 -31.05
C ALA A 68 37.05 18.66 -32.41
N GLU A 69 37.71 17.95 -33.31
CA GLU A 69 37.19 17.65 -34.65
C GLU A 69 37.43 16.18 -34.99
N SER A 70 36.55 15.59 -35.81
CA SER A 70 36.73 14.22 -36.25
C SER A 70 37.84 14.14 -37.29
N TRP A 71 38.73 13.16 -37.18
CA TRP A 71 39.78 12.94 -38.17
C TRP A 71 39.29 12.28 -39.47
N GLY A 72 37.99 12.01 -39.59
CA GLY A 72 37.42 11.33 -40.74
C GLY A 72 37.78 9.85 -40.82
N THR A 73 37.75 9.29 -42.03
CA THR A 73 38.14 7.92 -42.33
C THR A 73 39.63 7.85 -42.71
N GLY A 74 40.17 6.63 -42.88
CA GLY A 74 41.56 6.45 -43.34
C GLY A 74 42.62 6.53 -42.24
N ARG A 75 42.21 6.77 -41.00
CA ARG A 75 43.02 6.55 -39.80
C ARG A 75 42.39 5.38 -39.04
N ALA A 76 43.18 4.41 -38.58
CA ALA A 76 42.70 3.19 -37.89
C ALA A 76 42.10 3.47 -36.49
N VAL A 77 41.13 4.39 -36.43
CA VAL A 77 40.50 4.94 -35.24
C VAL A 77 39.07 5.33 -35.57
N SER A 78 38.17 5.24 -34.58
CA SER A 78 36.76 5.63 -34.73
C SER A 78 36.60 7.11 -35.12
N ARG A 79 35.56 7.42 -35.90
CA ARG A 79 35.17 8.76 -36.40
C ARG A 79 34.65 9.75 -35.34
N ILE A 80 35.06 9.59 -34.09
CA ILE A 80 34.68 10.46 -32.97
C ILE A 80 35.54 11.74 -33.03
N PRO A 81 35.00 12.93 -32.70
CA PRO A 81 35.79 14.14 -32.55
C PRO A 81 36.92 13.97 -31.53
N ARG A 82 38.14 14.39 -31.88
CA ARG A 82 39.34 14.25 -31.06
C ARG A 82 39.96 15.62 -30.77
N VAL A 83 40.55 15.74 -29.58
CA VAL A 83 41.24 16.98 -29.17
C VAL A 83 42.49 17.18 -30.04
N PRO A 84 42.68 18.37 -30.65
CA PRO A 84 43.83 18.67 -31.49
C PRO A 84 45.10 18.91 -30.67
N GLY A 85 46.23 19.03 -31.36
CA GLY A 85 47.54 19.30 -30.75
C GLY A 85 48.31 18.03 -30.36
N GLY A 86 49.35 18.21 -29.55
CA GLY A 86 50.26 17.17 -29.08
C GLY A 86 50.89 17.54 -27.73
N GLY A 87 51.75 16.68 -27.18
CA GLY A 87 52.52 16.97 -25.95
C GLY A 87 51.75 16.85 -24.63
N THR A 88 50.45 16.51 -24.66
CA THR A 88 49.67 16.20 -23.44
C THR A 88 48.95 14.86 -23.59
N HIS A 89 48.68 14.19 -22.46
CA HIS A 89 47.89 12.94 -22.48
C HIS A 89 46.49 13.12 -23.05
N ARG A 90 45.95 14.35 -23.11
CA ARG A 90 44.60 14.62 -23.59
C ARG A 90 44.51 14.75 -25.12
N ALA A 91 45.61 15.09 -25.79
CA ALA A 91 45.66 15.21 -27.25
C ALA A 91 45.33 13.88 -27.94
N GLY A 92 44.56 13.92 -29.03
CA GLY A 92 44.14 12.73 -29.78
C GLY A 92 43.05 11.87 -29.11
N GLN A 93 42.63 12.17 -27.89
CA GLN A 93 41.53 11.47 -27.22
C GLN A 93 40.15 11.98 -27.68
N GLY A 94 39.13 11.11 -27.60
CA GLY A 94 37.75 11.45 -27.94
C GLY A 94 37.15 12.55 -27.04
N ALA A 95 36.29 13.38 -27.63
CA ALA A 95 35.56 14.47 -26.98
C ALA A 95 34.12 14.57 -27.53
N PHE A 96 33.29 15.43 -26.93
CA PHE A 96 31.87 15.69 -27.24
C PHE A 96 30.89 14.52 -27.12
N GLY A 97 31.26 13.29 -27.45
CA GLY A 97 30.39 12.13 -27.36
C GLY A 97 29.97 11.79 -25.94
N ASN A 98 28.75 11.28 -25.76
CA ASN A 98 28.26 10.76 -24.48
C ASN A 98 28.95 9.47 -24.04
N MET A 99 29.52 8.73 -24.99
CA MET A 99 30.41 7.58 -24.76
C MET A 99 31.85 7.99 -24.42
N CYS A 100 32.23 9.27 -24.60
CA CYS A 100 33.60 9.73 -24.37
C CYS A 100 33.81 10.14 -22.91
N ARG A 101 34.95 9.75 -22.33
CA ARG A 101 35.39 10.24 -21.02
C ARG A 101 35.58 11.76 -21.05
N GLY A 102 34.91 12.48 -20.15
CA GLY A 102 34.93 13.94 -20.12
C GLY A 102 34.09 14.62 -21.21
N GLY A 103 33.34 13.86 -22.02
CA GLY A 103 32.36 14.38 -22.97
C GLY A 103 31.05 14.80 -22.30
N ARG A 104 30.11 15.32 -23.10
CA ARG A 104 28.77 15.71 -22.60
C ARG A 104 27.86 14.49 -22.51
N MET A 105 26.94 14.46 -21.55
CA MET A 105 25.91 13.40 -21.50
C MET A 105 24.84 13.57 -22.57
N PHE A 106 24.18 12.48 -22.96
CA PHE A 106 22.96 12.53 -23.77
C PHE A 106 21.80 13.08 -22.93
N ALA A 107 20.94 13.90 -23.55
CA ALA A 107 19.81 14.59 -22.92
C ALA A 107 20.14 15.23 -21.54
N PRO A 108 21.07 16.20 -21.48
CA PRO A 108 21.43 16.84 -20.21
C PRO A 108 20.21 17.44 -19.51
N THR A 109 20.09 17.23 -18.20
CA THR A 109 18.98 17.77 -17.41
C THR A 109 18.89 19.29 -17.55
N LYS A 110 17.69 19.78 -17.87
CA LYS A 110 17.42 21.20 -18.10
C LYS A 110 16.64 21.81 -16.94
N THR A 111 16.85 23.11 -16.72
CA THR A 111 16.16 23.86 -15.68
C THR A 111 14.65 23.93 -15.92
N TRP A 112 14.21 24.03 -17.18
CA TRP A 112 12.80 24.12 -17.58
C TRP A 112 12.03 22.79 -17.57
N ARG A 113 12.56 21.73 -16.96
CA ARG A 113 11.76 20.51 -16.69
C ARG A 113 10.50 20.92 -15.91
N ARG A 114 9.35 20.31 -16.21
CA ARG A 114 8.11 20.55 -15.46
C ARG A 114 8.18 19.94 -14.05
N TRP A 115 8.74 20.70 -13.11
CA TRP A 115 8.87 20.33 -11.69
C TRP A 115 7.52 20.41 -10.98
N HIS A 116 6.82 21.52 -11.14
CA HIS A 116 5.58 21.83 -10.44
C HIS A 116 4.37 21.18 -11.12
N ARG A 117 3.41 20.76 -10.30
CA ARG A 117 2.12 20.21 -10.72
C ARG A 117 0.99 21.01 -10.08
N ARG A 118 0.18 21.63 -10.93
CA ARG A 118 -1.12 22.20 -10.55
C ARG A 118 -2.09 21.07 -10.24
N ILE A 119 -2.85 21.23 -9.18
CA ILE A 119 -3.87 20.27 -8.72
C ILE A 119 -5.12 21.08 -8.45
N ASN A 120 -6.28 20.50 -8.78
CA ASN A 120 -7.57 21.13 -8.55
C ASN A 120 -7.80 21.38 -7.06
N VAL A 121 -8.35 22.56 -6.75
CA VAL A 121 -8.58 22.98 -5.35
C VAL A 121 -9.55 22.02 -4.65
N THR A 122 -10.59 21.57 -5.35
CA THR A 122 -11.56 20.58 -4.85
C THR A 122 -10.91 19.25 -4.51
N GLN A 123 -10.02 18.72 -5.38
CA GLN A 123 -9.28 17.49 -5.11
C GLN A 123 -8.36 17.63 -3.89
N LYS A 124 -7.67 18.76 -3.75
CA LYS A 124 -6.85 19.03 -2.55
C LYS A 124 -7.68 19.03 -1.27
N ARG A 125 -8.84 19.71 -1.31
CA ARG A 125 -9.76 19.77 -0.16
C ARG A 125 -10.29 18.36 0.18
N HIS A 126 -10.70 17.59 -0.81
CA HIS A 126 -11.16 16.20 -0.63
C HIS A 126 -10.07 15.33 0.01
N ALA A 127 -8.83 15.43 -0.46
CA ALA A 127 -7.72 14.67 0.12
C ALA A 127 -7.49 15.01 1.60
N ILE A 128 -7.59 16.29 1.97
CA ILE A 128 -7.45 16.72 3.37
C ILE A 128 -8.60 16.18 4.21
N VAL A 129 -9.84 16.28 3.73
CA VAL A 129 -11.02 15.75 4.41
C VAL A 129 -10.91 14.24 4.63
N SER A 130 -10.54 13.47 3.61
CA SER A 130 -10.30 12.02 3.76
C SER A 130 -9.17 11.71 4.76
N ALA A 131 -8.14 12.55 4.85
CA ALA A 131 -7.06 12.38 5.82
C ALA A 131 -7.49 12.67 7.27
N ILE A 132 -8.35 13.67 7.47
CA ILE A 132 -8.95 13.99 8.76
C ILE A 132 -9.89 12.86 9.20
N ALA A 133 -10.80 12.42 8.33
CA ALA A 133 -11.70 11.29 8.61
C ALA A 133 -10.93 10.01 8.96
N ALA A 134 -9.85 9.70 8.23
CA ALA A 134 -9.01 8.54 8.54
C ALA A 134 -8.31 8.62 9.90
N SER A 135 -8.10 9.81 10.46
CA SER A 135 -7.49 9.98 11.78
C SER A 135 -8.44 9.66 12.94
N ALA A 136 -9.75 9.69 12.71
CA ALA A 136 -10.76 9.30 13.70
C ALA A 136 -10.92 7.77 13.82
N VAL A 137 -10.45 7.01 12.82
CA VAL A 137 -10.59 5.55 12.78
C VAL A 137 -9.36 4.88 13.41
N THR A 138 -9.54 4.26 14.58
CA THR A 138 -8.48 3.59 15.35
C THR A 138 -7.68 2.58 14.52
N SER A 139 -8.36 1.73 13.75
CA SER A 139 -7.73 0.67 12.94
C SER A 139 -6.78 1.23 11.87
N LEU A 140 -7.11 2.38 11.26
CA LEU A 140 -6.25 3.03 10.28
C LEU A 140 -5.00 3.65 10.94
N VAL A 141 -5.15 4.18 12.16
CA VAL A 141 -4.05 4.77 12.92
C VAL A 141 -3.06 3.71 13.41
N VAL A 142 -3.58 2.57 13.89
CA VAL A 142 -2.77 1.40 14.24
C VAL A 142 -2.09 0.80 13.02
N ALA A 143 -2.81 0.65 11.89
CA ALA A 143 -2.26 0.10 10.65
C ALA A 143 -1.10 0.95 10.09
N ARG A 144 -1.13 2.27 10.31
CA ARG A 144 0.01 3.16 9.98
C ARG A 144 1.23 2.91 10.87
N GLY A 145 1.02 2.34 12.05
CA GLY A 145 2.06 1.98 13.01
C GLY A 145 2.31 3.02 14.10
N HIS A 146 1.29 3.80 14.49
CA HIS A 146 1.35 4.60 15.71
C HIS A 146 1.14 3.73 16.95
N ARG A 147 1.80 4.08 18.06
CA ARG A 147 1.55 3.46 19.39
C ARG A 147 0.46 4.25 20.10
N ILE A 148 -0.75 3.70 20.16
CA ILE A 148 -1.93 4.36 20.73
C ILE A 148 -2.65 3.48 21.77
N GLU A 149 -1.99 2.45 22.28
CA GLU A 149 -2.59 1.48 23.20
C GLU A 149 -3.02 2.11 24.54
N SER A 150 -2.30 3.15 24.98
CA SER A 150 -2.57 3.91 26.20
C SER A 150 -3.46 5.14 25.98
N VAL A 151 -3.89 5.42 24.75
CA VAL A 151 -4.71 6.59 24.44
C VAL A 151 -6.17 6.29 24.81
N PRO A 152 -6.85 7.17 25.57
CA PRO A 152 -8.18 6.86 26.10
C PRO A 152 -9.28 6.76 25.03
N GLU A 153 -9.18 7.60 23.99
CA GLU A 153 -10.24 7.77 22.98
C GLU A 153 -9.67 8.29 21.67
N MET A 154 -10.33 7.93 20.56
CA MET A 154 -10.07 8.46 19.22
C MET A 154 -11.39 8.96 18.59
N PRO A 155 -11.42 10.16 17.98
CA PRO A 155 -10.34 11.16 17.89
C PRO A 155 -9.98 11.77 19.26
N LEU A 156 -8.69 12.04 19.48
CA LEU A 156 -8.21 12.57 20.75
C LEU A 156 -8.35 14.10 20.80
N VAL A 157 -9.14 14.60 21.76
CA VAL A 157 -9.34 16.03 22.02
C VAL A 157 -8.83 16.38 23.41
N VAL A 158 -8.06 17.45 23.51
CA VAL A 158 -7.43 17.95 24.74
C VAL A 158 -7.91 19.37 25.01
N SER A 159 -7.93 19.78 26.27
CA SER A 159 -8.29 21.16 26.66
C SER A 159 -7.41 22.23 25.97
N ASP A 160 -7.97 23.43 25.83
CA ASP A 160 -7.26 24.57 25.21
C ASP A 160 -6.07 25.07 26.04
N SER A 161 -5.97 24.66 27.31
CA SER A 161 -4.80 24.89 28.17
C SER A 161 -3.51 24.35 27.54
N ALA A 162 -3.60 23.33 26.67
CA ALA A 162 -2.49 22.82 25.87
C ALA A 162 -1.85 23.90 24.97
N GLU A 163 -2.62 24.91 24.52
CA GLU A 163 -2.12 25.99 23.65
C GLU A 163 -1.22 26.98 24.40
N GLY A 164 -1.42 27.12 25.70
CA GLY A 164 -0.67 27.99 26.61
C GLY A 164 0.68 27.44 27.05
N VAL A 165 0.98 26.17 26.77
CA VAL A 165 2.23 25.52 27.17
C VAL A 165 3.43 26.16 26.46
N GLU A 166 4.37 26.69 27.24
CA GLU A 166 5.57 27.36 26.72
C GLU A 166 6.82 26.48 26.74
N LYS A 167 6.98 25.66 27.79
CA LYS A 167 8.18 24.87 28.02
C LYS A 167 8.01 23.45 27.48
N THR A 168 9.07 22.94 26.87
CA THR A 168 9.15 21.55 26.35
C THR A 168 8.96 20.50 27.45
N LYS A 169 9.43 20.76 28.67
CA LYS A 169 9.25 19.88 29.83
C LYS A 169 7.77 19.65 30.12
N ASP A 170 6.98 20.72 30.09
CA ASP A 170 5.55 20.66 30.38
C ASP A 170 4.78 20.06 29.19
N ALA A 171 5.20 20.33 27.96
CA ALA A 171 4.66 19.65 26.77
C ALA A 171 4.87 18.12 26.82
N ILE A 172 6.00 17.64 27.34
CA ILE A 172 6.23 16.20 27.55
C ILE A 172 5.31 15.64 28.64
N LYS A 173 5.07 16.37 29.72
CA LYS A 173 4.12 15.95 30.76
C LYS A 173 2.71 15.79 30.21
N VAL A 174 2.24 16.75 29.41
CA VAL A 174 0.95 16.69 28.73
C VAL A 174 0.83 15.44 27.85
N LEU A 175 1.85 15.14 27.03
CA LEU A 175 1.82 13.92 26.20
C LEU A 175 1.83 12.63 27.02
N LYS A 176 2.46 12.62 28.19
CA LYS A 176 2.46 11.46 29.10
C LYS A 176 1.10 11.26 29.73
N GLN A 177 0.46 12.33 30.21
CA GLN A 177 -0.88 12.30 30.80
C GLN A 177 -1.92 11.76 29.83
N VAL A 178 -1.85 12.19 28.58
CA VAL A 178 -2.80 11.78 27.53
C VAL A 178 -2.45 10.41 26.92
N GLY A 179 -1.36 9.76 27.36
CA GLY A 179 -0.94 8.46 26.85
C GLY A 179 -0.39 8.48 25.42
N ALA A 180 -0.03 9.67 24.89
CA ALA A 180 0.50 9.87 23.53
C ALA A 180 2.04 9.85 23.47
N PHE A 181 2.72 9.92 24.62
CA PHE A 181 4.17 9.94 24.70
C PHE A 181 4.89 8.70 24.13
N PRO A 182 4.36 7.45 24.26
CA PRO A 182 5.01 6.26 23.69
C PRO A 182 5.23 6.34 22.17
N ASP A 183 4.38 7.07 21.43
CA ASP A 183 4.55 7.29 19.99
C ASP A 183 5.67 8.30 19.67
N ALA A 184 5.85 9.31 20.54
CA ALA A 184 6.97 10.24 20.45
C ALA A 184 8.32 9.57 20.81
N GLU A 185 8.33 8.71 21.83
CA GLU A 185 9.50 7.88 22.16
C GLU A 185 9.88 6.96 21.01
N LYS A 186 8.92 6.27 20.40
CA LYS A 186 9.14 5.47 19.19
C LYS A 186 9.78 6.29 18.07
N ALA A 187 9.40 7.56 17.91
CA ALA A 187 10.01 8.43 16.93
C ALA A 187 11.45 8.82 17.30
N LYS A 188 11.73 9.09 18.58
CA LYS A 188 13.07 9.34 19.13
C LYS A 188 14.00 8.14 18.89
N ASP A 189 13.56 6.93 19.23
CA ASP A 189 14.38 5.71 19.13
C ASP A 189 14.62 5.29 17.68
N SER A 190 13.70 5.64 16.77
CA SER A 190 13.85 5.38 15.33
C SER A 190 14.89 6.26 14.64
N HIS A 191 15.54 7.17 15.36
CA HIS A 191 16.52 8.10 14.81
C HIS A 191 17.75 7.35 14.30
N SER A 192 17.89 7.28 12.98
CA SER A 192 18.93 6.52 12.32
C SER A 192 19.60 7.33 11.20
N ILE A 193 20.81 6.92 10.83
CA ILE A 193 21.55 7.54 9.74
C ILE A 193 20.99 7.04 8.40
N ARG A 194 20.63 7.96 7.51
CA ARG A 194 20.12 7.66 6.17
C ARG A 194 21.15 6.88 5.34
N PRO A 195 20.78 5.75 4.72
CA PRO A 195 21.68 5.06 3.81
C PRO A 195 21.91 5.85 2.50
N GLY A 196 23.07 5.64 1.88
CA GLY A 196 23.43 6.20 0.57
C GLY A 196 23.90 7.66 0.57
N LYS A 197 23.83 8.31 -0.60
CA LYS A 197 24.37 9.67 -0.84
C LYS A 197 23.52 10.80 -0.24
N GLY A 198 22.46 10.48 0.51
CA GLY A 198 21.67 11.48 1.24
C GLY A 198 22.46 12.12 2.38
N LYS A 199 23.41 11.38 2.98
CA LYS A 199 24.24 11.82 4.11
C LYS A 199 25.02 13.10 3.83
N MET A 200 25.57 13.21 2.61
CA MET A 200 26.35 14.38 2.16
C MET A 200 25.48 15.56 1.69
N ARG A 201 24.14 15.41 1.65
CA ARG A 201 23.20 16.40 1.10
C ARG A 201 22.26 16.94 2.18
N ASN A 202 22.79 17.24 3.37
CA ASN A 202 22.06 17.77 4.53
C ASN A 202 20.81 16.95 4.92
N ARG A 203 20.85 15.63 4.68
CA ARG A 203 19.76 14.68 4.98
C ARG A 203 20.31 13.46 5.70
N ARG A 204 21.21 13.70 6.66
CA ARG A 204 21.96 12.66 7.39
C ARG A 204 21.06 11.78 8.23
N TYR A 205 20.08 12.35 8.92
CA TYR A 205 19.22 11.61 9.83
C TYR A 205 17.82 11.40 9.26
N ILE A 206 17.21 10.29 9.66
CA ILE A 206 15.81 9.96 9.43
C ILE A 206 15.17 9.51 10.74
N SER A 207 13.91 9.87 10.95
CA SER A 207 13.11 9.48 12.09
C SER A 207 11.66 9.29 11.65
N ARG A 208 10.92 8.49 12.42
CA ARG A 208 9.47 8.31 12.20
C ARG A 208 8.71 9.59 12.49
N LYS A 209 7.53 9.71 11.87
CA LYS A 209 6.58 10.79 12.14
C LYS A 209 5.61 10.32 13.22
N GLY A 210 5.70 10.93 14.40
CA GLY A 210 4.83 10.67 15.54
C GLY A 210 3.56 11.54 15.49
N PRO A 211 3.00 11.93 16.66
CA PRO A 211 1.73 12.61 16.72
C PRO A 211 1.78 13.99 16.05
N LEU A 212 0.67 14.39 15.45
CA LEU A 212 0.44 15.73 14.94
C LEU A 212 -0.47 16.48 15.92
N ILE A 213 0.01 17.58 16.48
CA ILE A 213 -0.79 18.44 17.36
C ILE A 213 -1.42 19.53 16.52
N VAL A 214 -2.73 19.67 16.62
CA VAL A 214 -3.50 20.68 15.89
C VAL A 214 -4.12 21.66 16.88
N TYR A 215 -3.81 22.94 16.69
CA TYR A 215 -4.24 24.05 17.54
C TYR A 215 -5.09 25.06 16.77
N GLY A 216 -5.97 25.76 17.49
CA GLY A 216 -6.99 26.66 16.96
C GLY A 216 -6.58 28.12 16.96
N THR A 217 -5.78 28.59 17.92
CA THR A 217 -5.48 30.03 18.09
C THR A 217 -4.29 30.48 17.26
N GLU A 218 -4.36 31.64 16.61
CA GLU A 218 -3.18 32.23 15.95
C GLU A 218 -2.16 32.71 17.00
N GLY A 219 -0.87 32.42 16.79
CA GLY A 219 0.19 32.80 17.74
C GLY A 219 0.33 31.91 18.98
N ALA A 220 -0.35 30.75 19.03
CA ALA A 220 -0.27 29.82 20.17
C ALA A 220 1.18 29.50 20.58
N LYS A 221 1.46 29.59 21.89
CA LYS A 221 2.79 29.36 22.46
C LYS A 221 3.22 27.89 22.35
N ALA A 222 2.23 26.99 22.27
CA ALA A 222 2.41 25.57 22.00
C ALA A 222 3.34 25.25 20.82
N VAL A 223 3.38 26.08 19.77
CA VAL A 223 4.28 25.85 18.63
C VAL A 223 5.73 25.78 19.07
N LYS A 224 6.16 26.65 20.01
CA LYS A 224 7.54 26.66 20.52
C LYS A 224 7.80 25.46 21.42
N ALA A 225 6.84 25.09 22.26
CA ALA A 225 6.97 23.99 23.21
C ALA A 225 7.03 22.61 22.53
N PHE A 226 6.16 22.35 21.55
CA PHE A 226 6.06 21.02 20.92
C PHE A 226 7.02 20.81 19.74
N ARG A 227 7.51 21.88 19.08
CA ARG A 227 8.38 21.74 17.88
C ARG A 227 9.71 21.04 18.16
N ASN A 228 10.23 21.11 19.39
CA ASN A 228 11.53 20.51 19.72
C ASN A 228 11.44 19.01 20.07
N ILE A 229 10.23 18.47 20.23
CA ILE A 229 10.05 17.06 20.59
C ILE A 229 10.23 16.20 19.31
N PRO A 230 11.10 15.18 19.33
CA PRO A 230 11.34 14.32 18.17
C PRO A 230 10.05 13.68 17.64
N GLY A 231 9.82 13.79 16.32
CA GLY A 231 8.69 13.16 15.64
C GLY A 231 7.34 13.87 15.78
N VAL A 232 7.20 14.77 16.76
CA VAL A 232 6.01 15.59 16.95
C VAL A 232 6.00 16.72 15.92
N GLU A 233 4.87 16.94 15.28
CA GLU A 233 4.67 18.11 14.43
C GLU A 233 3.47 18.91 14.92
N VAL A 234 3.47 20.20 14.61
CA VAL A 234 2.38 21.11 14.98
C VAL A 234 1.78 21.69 13.70
N ALA A 235 0.45 21.86 13.67
CA ALA A 235 -0.28 22.51 12.58
C ALA A 235 -1.45 23.35 13.12
N ASN A 236 -1.80 24.42 12.43
CA ASN A 236 -3.00 25.18 12.70
C ASN A 236 -4.17 24.62 11.89
N VAL A 237 -5.38 24.58 12.46
CA VAL A 237 -6.60 24.06 11.81
C VAL A 237 -6.90 24.71 10.46
N GLU A 238 -6.65 26.00 10.35
CA GLU A 238 -6.98 26.77 9.15
C GLU A 238 -5.99 26.52 8.02
N ARG A 239 -4.77 26.09 8.38
CA ARG A 239 -3.63 25.89 7.47
C ARG A 239 -3.17 24.43 7.45
N LEU A 240 -4.12 23.50 7.51
CA LEU A 240 -3.85 22.07 7.44
C LEU A 240 -3.21 21.68 6.10
N ASN A 241 -2.13 20.91 6.18
CA ASN A 241 -1.36 20.46 5.03
C ASN A 241 -1.47 18.94 4.89
N LEU A 242 -1.84 18.47 3.70
CA LEU A 242 -1.91 17.04 3.39
C LEU A 242 -0.58 16.32 3.62
N LEU A 243 0.57 16.97 3.37
CA LEU A 243 1.89 16.36 3.59
C LEU A 243 2.16 16.06 5.08
N LYS A 244 1.52 16.82 5.99
CA LYS A 244 1.57 16.57 7.42
C LYS A 244 0.50 15.55 7.85
N LEU A 245 -0.71 15.63 7.31
CA LEU A 245 -1.81 14.72 7.67
C LEU A 245 -1.60 13.29 7.17
N ALA A 246 -1.07 13.14 5.96
CA ALA A 246 -0.80 11.84 5.33
C ALA A 246 0.66 11.77 4.82
N PRO A 247 1.67 11.70 5.71
CA PRO A 247 3.06 11.63 5.30
C PRO A 247 3.32 10.38 4.46
N GLY A 248 3.81 10.58 3.23
CA GLY A 248 4.04 9.49 2.27
C GLY A 248 2.82 9.12 1.45
N GLY A 249 1.67 9.79 1.64
CA GLY A 249 0.39 9.43 1.02
C GLY A 249 -0.42 8.40 1.83
N HIS A 250 0.16 7.87 2.90
CA HIS A 250 -0.52 6.93 3.80
C HIS A 250 -1.40 7.69 4.81
N LEU A 251 -2.66 7.30 4.85
CA LEU A 251 -3.69 7.81 5.75
C LEU A 251 -3.53 7.28 7.18
N GLY A 252 -4.28 7.85 8.12
CA GLY A 252 -4.30 7.38 9.52
C GLY A 252 -3.12 7.89 10.35
N ARG A 253 -2.68 9.14 10.17
CA ARG A 253 -1.74 9.72 11.14
C ARG A 253 -2.46 9.95 12.47
N PHE A 254 -1.77 9.69 13.59
CA PHE A 254 -2.28 10.05 14.91
C PHE A 254 -2.28 11.56 15.08
N ILE A 255 -3.46 12.14 15.33
CA ILE A 255 -3.67 13.58 15.47
C ILE A 255 -4.29 13.86 16.84
N ILE A 256 -3.73 14.84 17.53
CA ILE A 256 -4.21 15.37 18.81
C ILE A 256 -4.80 16.75 18.52
N TRP A 257 -6.07 16.96 18.87
CA TRP A 257 -6.77 18.22 18.65
C TRP A 257 -6.92 18.98 19.96
N THR A 258 -6.74 20.30 19.94
CA THR A 258 -7.25 21.15 21.03
C THR A 258 -8.76 21.33 20.87
N LYS A 259 -9.47 21.61 21.96
CA LYS A 259 -10.93 21.79 21.94
C LYS A 259 -11.36 22.83 20.91
N SER A 260 -10.77 24.03 20.98
CA SER A 260 -11.03 25.12 20.03
C SER A 260 -10.67 24.74 18.59
N ALA A 261 -9.63 23.91 18.39
CA ALA A 261 -9.27 23.42 17.08
C ALA A 261 -10.32 22.48 16.48
N PHE A 262 -10.87 21.61 17.33
CA PHE A 262 -11.85 20.60 16.97
C PHE A 262 -13.18 21.25 16.56
N GLU A 263 -13.67 22.22 17.35
CA GLU A 263 -14.91 22.97 17.06
C GLU A 263 -14.78 23.81 15.78
N LYS A 264 -13.58 24.37 15.51
CA LYS A 264 -13.33 25.15 14.28
C LYS A 264 -13.39 24.31 12.99
N LEU A 265 -13.36 22.99 13.05
CA LEU A 265 -13.44 22.16 11.83
C LEU A 265 -14.76 22.37 11.08
N ASP A 266 -15.88 22.56 11.79
CA ASP A 266 -17.19 22.77 11.17
C ASP A 266 -17.29 24.11 10.43
N SER A 267 -16.67 25.19 10.94
CA SER A 267 -16.60 26.46 10.18
C SER A 267 -15.66 26.35 8.97
N VAL A 268 -14.54 25.62 9.11
CA VAL A 268 -13.50 25.50 8.06
C VAL A 268 -13.92 24.59 6.91
N TYR A 269 -14.74 23.56 7.15
CA TYR A 269 -15.13 22.58 6.13
C TYR A 269 -16.65 22.52 5.88
N GLY A 270 -17.48 23.01 6.79
CA GLY A 270 -18.94 22.88 6.72
C GLY A 270 -19.41 21.48 7.10
N SER A 271 -20.71 21.25 6.91
CA SER A 271 -21.34 19.92 7.02
C SER A 271 -21.66 19.36 5.63
N PHE A 272 -22.43 18.27 5.58
CA PHE A 272 -22.94 17.71 4.32
C PHE A 272 -24.00 18.60 3.66
N ASP A 273 -24.68 19.43 4.44
CA ASP A 273 -25.79 20.29 3.99
C ASP A 273 -25.44 21.79 4.11
N LYS A 274 -24.65 22.18 5.12
CA LYS A 274 -24.18 23.56 5.32
C LYS A 274 -22.85 23.78 4.59
N PRO A 275 -22.74 24.76 3.69
CA PRO A 275 -21.49 25.08 3.02
C PRO A 275 -20.44 25.62 4.01
N SER A 276 -19.17 25.48 3.66
CA SER A 276 -18.07 26.03 4.46
C SER A 276 -18.06 27.56 4.47
N GLU A 277 -17.80 28.14 5.64
CA GLU A 277 -17.66 29.59 5.81
C GLU A 277 -16.32 30.09 5.27
N LYS A 278 -15.22 29.37 5.55
CA LYS A 278 -13.86 29.78 5.12
C LYS A 278 -13.53 29.39 3.68
N LYS A 279 -14.22 28.40 3.11
CA LYS A 279 -13.92 27.86 1.78
C LYS A 279 -15.07 28.13 0.83
N LYS A 280 -14.93 29.21 0.04
CA LYS A 280 -15.91 29.58 -1.01
C LYS A 280 -16.33 28.39 -1.85
N GLY A 281 -17.64 28.17 -1.93
CA GLY A 281 -18.31 27.15 -2.76
C GLY A 281 -17.92 25.71 -2.40
N TYR A 282 -17.53 25.44 -1.15
CA TYR A 282 -17.14 24.11 -0.72
C TYR A 282 -18.21 23.45 0.14
N LEU A 283 -18.50 22.20 -0.19
CA LEU A 283 -19.34 21.29 0.58
C LEU A 283 -18.57 19.97 0.77
N LEU A 284 -18.87 19.25 1.85
CA LEU A 284 -18.28 17.93 2.08
C LEU A 284 -18.65 16.94 0.95
N PRO A 285 -17.73 16.04 0.57
CA PRO A 285 -18.02 15.05 -0.46
C PRO A 285 -19.07 14.05 0.04
N ARG A 286 -20.14 13.86 -0.75
CA ARG A 286 -21.13 12.82 -0.49
C ARG A 286 -20.53 11.43 -0.69
N SER A 287 -20.83 10.52 0.22
CA SER A 287 -20.42 9.11 0.07
C SER A 287 -21.19 8.45 -1.08
N LYS A 288 -20.50 7.61 -1.85
CA LYS A 288 -21.15 6.80 -2.89
C LYS A 288 -22.02 5.69 -2.30
N MET A 289 -21.60 5.16 -1.15
CA MET A 289 -22.28 4.11 -0.41
C MET A 289 -22.54 4.62 1.00
N VAL A 290 -23.79 4.61 1.41
CA VAL A 290 -24.22 5.19 2.69
C VAL A 290 -23.88 4.27 3.86
N ASN A 291 -24.00 2.95 3.70
CA ASN A 291 -23.56 1.94 4.65
C ASN A 291 -22.42 1.13 4.02
N SER A 292 -21.20 1.23 4.56
CA SER A 292 -20.03 0.52 4.03
C SER A 292 -19.86 -0.90 4.59
N ASP A 293 -20.68 -1.32 5.54
CA ASP A 293 -20.65 -2.68 6.10
C ASP A 293 -21.37 -3.65 5.15
N LEU A 294 -20.59 -4.18 4.19
CA LEU A 294 -21.07 -5.16 3.23
C LEU A 294 -21.51 -6.46 3.89
N ALA A 295 -20.87 -6.88 4.99
CA ALA A 295 -21.24 -8.11 5.67
C ALA A 295 -22.65 -8.01 6.24
N ARG A 296 -22.98 -6.87 6.88
CA ARG A 296 -24.33 -6.62 7.38
C ARG A 296 -25.36 -6.55 6.26
N ILE A 297 -25.04 -5.91 5.14
CA ILE A 297 -25.97 -5.82 3.99
C ILE A 297 -26.20 -7.23 3.42
N ILE A 298 -25.13 -7.96 3.12
CA ILE A 298 -25.21 -9.30 2.52
C ILE A 298 -26.00 -10.27 3.41
N ASN A 299 -25.81 -10.18 4.73
CA ASN A 299 -26.44 -11.08 5.70
C ASN A 299 -27.82 -10.58 6.18
N SER A 300 -28.39 -9.53 5.58
CA SER A 300 -29.71 -9.03 5.97
C SER A 300 -30.82 -9.98 5.49
N ASP A 301 -31.91 -10.05 6.24
CA ASP A 301 -33.03 -10.96 5.96
C ASP A 301 -33.67 -10.68 4.60
N GLU A 302 -33.72 -9.40 4.20
CA GLU A 302 -34.27 -8.98 2.90
C GLU A 302 -33.45 -9.54 1.73
N ILE A 303 -32.14 -9.67 1.88
CA ILE A 303 -31.28 -10.28 0.85
C ILE A 303 -31.34 -11.80 0.97
N GLN A 304 -31.16 -12.36 2.16
CA GLN A 304 -31.07 -13.80 2.36
C GLN A 304 -32.38 -14.54 2.02
N SER A 305 -33.54 -13.90 2.16
CA SER A 305 -34.84 -14.49 1.80
C SER A 305 -35.02 -14.72 0.29
N VAL A 306 -34.31 -13.96 -0.57
CA VAL A 306 -34.45 -14.04 -2.04
C VAL A 306 -33.28 -14.79 -2.69
N VAL A 307 -32.14 -14.90 -2.00
CA VAL A 307 -30.93 -15.53 -2.53
C VAL A 307 -31.11 -17.05 -2.66
N ARG A 308 -30.72 -17.59 -3.81
CA ARG A 308 -30.69 -19.04 -4.04
C ARG A 308 -29.63 -19.71 -3.15
N PRO A 309 -29.85 -20.96 -2.71
CA PRO A 309 -28.89 -21.67 -1.87
C PRO A 309 -27.53 -21.82 -2.56
N ILE A 310 -26.47 -21.74 -1.77
CA ILE A 310 -25.09 -21.86 -2.24
C ILE A 310 -24.86 -23.27 -2.81
N LYS A 311 -24.37 -23.34 -4.05
CA LYS A 311 -23.93 -24.59 -4.66
C LYS A 311 -22.57 -25.00 -4.07
N LYS A 312 -22.58 -25.96 -3.14
CA LYS A 312 -21.38 -26.47 -2.47
C LYS A 312 -20.59 -27.48 -3.31
N GLU A 313 -21.18 -27.99 -4.39
CA GLU A 313 -20.54 -28.98 -5.26
C GLU A 313 -19.43 -28.37 -6.11
N VAL A 314 -18.18 -28.70 -5.78
CA VAL A 314 -17.03 -28.39 -6.63
C VAL A 314 -16.83 -29.51 -7.65
N LYS A 315 -17.29 -29.31 -8.88
CA LYS A 315 -17.06 -30.25 -9.99
C LYS A 315 -15.61 -30.16 -10.43
N ARG A 316 -14.80 -31.15 -10.04
CA ARG A 316 -13.42 -31.30 -10.54
C ARG A 316 -13.43 -31.92 -11.92
N ALA A 317 -12.49 -31.51 -12.77
CA ALA A 317 -12.28 -32.15 -14.05
C ALA A 317 -11.92 -33.64 -13.83
N PRO A 318 -12.75 -34.59 -14.31
CA PRO A 318 -12.41 -35.99 -14.16
C PRO A 318 -11.26 -36.34 -15.10
N LEU A 319 -10.25 -37.06 -14.60
CA LEU A 319 -9.24 -37.64 -15.48
C LEU A 319 -9.91 -38.68 -16.38
N LYS A 320 -9.82 -38.49 -17.70
CA LYS A 320 -10.31 -39.45 -18.68
C LYS A 320 -9.44 -40.72 -18.62
N LYS A 321 -9.93 -41.73 -17.91
CA LYS A 321 -9.29 -43.04 -17.85
C LYS A 321 -9.59 -43.82 -19.13
N ASN A 322 -8.59 -44.51 -19.69
CA ASN A 322 -8.78 -45.32 -20.90
C ASN A 322 -9.62 -46.57 -20.58
N PRO A 323 -10.80 -46.77 -21.20
CA PRO A 323 -11.66 -47.93 -20.95
C PRO A 323 -11.02 -49.27 -21.33
N LEU A 324 -10.19 -49.30 -22.37
CA LEU A 324 -9.52 -50.53 -22.80
C LEU A 324 -8.51 -51.04 -21.77
N LYS A 325 -7.90 -50.12 -21.01
CA LYS A 325 -6.93 -50.44 -19.95
C LYS A 325 -7.59 -50.52 -18.56
N ASN A 326 -8.75 -49.89 -18.35
CA ASN A 326 -9.43 -49.83 -17.06
C ASN A 326 -10.84 -50.45 -17.14
N LEU A 327 -10.97 -51.65 -16.58
CA LEU A 327 -12.21 -52.43 -16.63
C LEU A 327 -13.40 -51.67 -16.01
N ASN A 328 -13.24 -51.00 -14.87
CA ASN A 328 -14.35 -50.30 -14.21
C ASN A 328 -14.90 -49.15 -15.07
N VAL A 329 -14.02 -48.49 -15.81
CA VAL A 329 -14.41 -47.43 -16.75
C VAL A 329 -15.10 -48.03 -17.97
N MET A 330 -14.61 -49.17 -18.48
CA MET A 330 -15.29 -49.91 -19.54
C MET A 330 -16.68 -50.36 -19.11
N LEU A 331 -16.83 -50.89 -17.90
CA LEU A 331 -18.12 -51.36 -17.39
C LEU A 331 -19.09 -50.21 -17.13
N LYS A 332 -18.58 -49.07 -16.66
CA LYS A 332 -19.38 -47.85 -16.49
C LYS A 332 -19.91 -47.32 -17.83
N LEU A 333 -19.14 -47.46 -18.90
CA LEU A 333 -19.51 -46.98 -20.24
C LEU A 333 -20.30 -48.03 -21.05
N ASN A 334 -19.97 -49.31 -20.89
CA ASN A 334 -20.56 -50.45 -21.57
C ASN A 334 -20.67 -51.66 -20.62
N PRO A 335 -21.83 -51.85 -19.96
CA PRO A 335 -22.08 -52.99 -19.08
C PRO A 335 -21.96 -54.36 -19.77
N TYR A 336 -22.28 -54.45 -21.07
CA TYR A 336 -22.20 -55.69 -21.86
C TYR A 336 -20.76 -56.18 -22.05
N ALA A 337 -19.75 -55.31 -21.89
CA ALA A 337 -18.36 -55.74 -21.89
C ALA A 337 -18.06 -56.79 -20.80
N LYS A 338 -18.84 -56.81 -19.70
CA LYS A 338 -18.73 -57.83 -18.64
C LYS A 338 -19.12 -59.22 -19.13
N THR A 339 -20.27 -59.33 -19.78
CA THR A 339 -20.81 -60.59 -20.30
C THR A 339 -19.95 -61.08 -21.46
N ALA A 340 -19.61 -60.21 -22.40
CA ALA A 340 -18.74 -60.54 -23.52
C ALA A 340 -17.37 -61.08 -23.06
N LYS A 341 -16.73 -60.42 -22.08
CA LYS A 341 -15.45 -60.87 -21.54
C LYS A 341 -15.56 -62.20 -20.78
N ARG A 342 -16.67 -62.41 -20.04
CA ARG A 342 -16.94 -63.69 -19.37
C ARG A 342 -17.15 -64.83 -20.37
N MET A 343 -17.93 -64.61 -21.43
CA MET A 343 -18.12 -65.60 -22.49
C MET A 343 -16.81 -65.93 -23.20
N ALA A 344 -15.98 -64.92 -23.49
CA ALA A 344 -14.67 -65.12 -24.09
C ALA A 344 -13.73 -65.97 -23.20
N LEU A 345 -13.68 -65.70 -21.89
CA LEU A 345 -12.88 -66.50 -20.95
C LEU A 345 -13.36 -67.96 -20.86
N LEU A 346 -14.67 -68.18 -20.83
CA LEU A 346 -15.23 -69.54 -20.83
C LEU A 346 -14.90 -70.29 -22.12
N ALA A 347 -15.03 -69.63 -23.28
CA ALA A 347 -14.67 -70.20 -24.57
C ALA A 347 -13.16 -70.49 -24.68
N GLU A 348 -12.31 -69.62 -24.13
CA GLU A 348 -10.86 -69.83 -24.10
C GLU A 348 -10.47 -71.01 -23.19
N ALA A 349 -11.06 -71.12 -22.00
CA ALA A 349 -10.86 -72.25 -21.10
C ALA A 349 -11.25 -73.58 -21.76
N GLN A 350 -12.38 -73.61 -22.50
CA GLN A 350 -12.78 -74.76 -23.30
C GLN A 350 -11.77 -75.10 -24.39
N ARG A 351 -11.24 -74.11 -25.12
CA ARG A 351 -10.21 -74.33 -26.15
C ARG A 351 -8.91 -74.87 -25.57
N VAL A 352 -8.46 -74.34 -24.43
CA VAL A 352 -7.24 -74.83 -23.75
C VAL A 352 -7.43 -76.27 -23.29
N LYS A 353 -8.59 -76.61 -22.72
CA LYS A 353 -8.93 -77.98 -22.34
C LYS A 353 -8.91 -78.92 -23.54
N ALA A 354 -9.57 -78.55 -24.64
CA ALA A 354 -9.58 -79.33 -25.88
C ALA A 354 -8.17 -79.50 -26.48
N LYS A 355 -7.33 -78.46 -26.44
CA LYS A 355 -5.93 -78.55 -26.90
C LYS A 355 -5.10 -79.50 -26.03
N LYS A 356 -5.29 -79.46 -24.70
CA LYS A 356 -4.63 -80.37 -23.75
C LYS A 356 -5.06 -81.81 -23.99
N GLU A 357 -6.36 -82.07 -24.12
CA GLU A 357 -6.89 -83.41 -24.44
C GLU A 357 -6.33 -83.94 -25.78
N LYS A 358 -6.22 -83.08 -26.80
CA LYS A 358 -5.63 -83.45 -28.09
C LYS A 358 -4.12 -83.74 -27.98
N LEU A 359 -3.39 -83.01 -27.13
CA LEU A 359 -1.98 -83.27 -26.85
C LEU A 359 -1.79 -84.57 -26.05
N ASP A 360 -2.64 -84.82 -25.06
CA ASP A 360 -2.60 -86.01 -24.22
C ASP A 360 -2.92 -87.28 -25.03
N LYS A 361 -3.89 -87.23 -25.96
CA LYS A 361 -4.14 -88.30 -26.94
C LYS A 361 -2.94 -88.60 -27.84
N LYS A 362 -2.18 -87.57 -28.24
CA LYS A 362 -0.93 -87.74 -29.02
C LYS A 362 0.21 -88.29 -28.16
N ARG A 363 0.22 -88.03 -26.84
CA ARG A 363 1.22 -88.59 -25.91
C ARG A 363 0.93 -90.05 -25.59
N SER A 364 -0.33 -90.45 -25.46
CA SER A 364 -0.71 -91.86 -25.27
C SER A 364 -0.40 -92.76 -26.49
N SER A 365 -0.32 -92.19 -27.70
CA SER A 365 0.06 -92.95 -28.91
C SER A 365 1.57 -93.14 -29.08
N VAL A 366 2.42 -92.52 -28.26
CA VAL A 366 3.89 -92.56 -28.38
C VAL A 366 4.57 -93.44 -27.30
N SER A 367 3.81 -94.08 -26.41
CA SER A 367 4.36 -95.01 -25.42
C SER A 367 4.06 -96.48 -25.72
N LYS A 368 4.93 -97.11 -26.53
CA LYS A 368 5.49 -98.48 -26.41
C LYS A 368 5.93 -99.01 -27.78
N VAL A 369 7.20 -98.80 -28.11
CA VAL A 369 7.98 -99.81 -28.84
C VAL A 369 9.09 -100.25 -27.89
N SER A 370 8.77 -101.26 -27.09
CA SER A 370 9.75 -102.09 -26.40
C SER A 370 10.14 -103.21 -27.35
N TYR A 371 11.41 -103.21 -27.79
CA TYR A 371 12.02 -104.31 -28.54
C TYR A 371 12.06 -105.56 -27.64
N LEU A 372 11.47 -106.66 -28.12
CA LEU A 372 11.58 -107.99 -27.52
C LEU A 372 12.56 -108.82 -28.36
N PHE A 373 13.59 -109.35 -27.70
CA PHE A 373 14.58 -110.30 -28.22
C PHE A 373 13.93 -111.62 -28.66
N ILE A 374 14.43 -112.23 -29.74
CA ILE A 374 14.31 -113.67 -30.04
C ILE A 374 15.73 -114.20 -30.32
N SER A 375 16.04 -115.31 -29.63
CA SER A 375 17.02 -116.39 -29.87
C SER A 375 18.33 -116.09 -30.58
#